data_AF-A0A6M1SHJ7-F1
#
_entry.id   AF-A0A6M1SHJ7-F1
#
_cell.length_a   1.000
_cell.length_b   1.000
_cell.length_c   1.000
_cell.angle_alpha   90.00
_cell.angle_beta   90.00
_cell.angle_gamma   90.00
#
_symmetry.space_group_name_H-M   'P 1'
#
loop_
_entity.id
_entity.type
_entity.pdbx_description
1 polymer ?
#
loop_
_entity_poly.entity_id
_entity_poly.type
_entity_poly.pdbx_seq_one_letter_code
_entity_poly.pdbx_strand_id
1 'polypeptide(L)' 'MHLSFAAKARMALLMTFAVYPVVVIYATLVSMMTPGWEFWQRSLVLVPFMATTIVFLVVPFITSRFGAFIAGKKRIIA' A
#
# COMPACT_ATOMS: atom_id res chain seq x y z
N MET A 1 -5.61 21.17 -12.47
CA MET A 1 -5.64 21.15 -10.99
C MET A 1 -4.32 20.55 -10.48
N HIS A 2 -3.28 21.38 -10.32
CA HIS A 2 -2.01 20.91 -9.76
C HIS A 2 -2.25 20.57 -8.28
N LEU A 3 -2.18 19.28 -7.91
CA LEU A 3 -2.19 18.88 -6.51
C LEU A 3 -1.05 19.61 -5.81
N SER A 4 -1.38 20.51 -4.86
CA SER A 4 -0.41 21.24 -4.05
C SER A 4 0.63 20.27 -3.48
N PHE A 5 1.90 20.69 -3.41
CA PHE A 5 3.00 19.90 -2.87
C PHE A 5 2.65 19.24 -1.52
N ALA A 6 1.91 19.97 -0.67
CA ALA A 6 1.44 19.48 0.61
C ALA A 6 0.39 18.34 0.51
N ALA A 7 -0.44 18.31 -0.54
CA ALA A 7 -1.39 17.22 -0.78
C ALA A 7 -0.68 15.94 -1.25
N LYS A 8 0.34 16.08 -2.12
CA LYS A 8 1.18 14.95 -2.55
C LYS A 8 1.96 14.36 -1.36
N ALA A 9 2.48 15.20 -0.48
CA ALA A 9 3.20 14.75 0.73
C ALA A 9 2.28 13.97 1.69
N ARG A 10 1.05 14.42 1.91
CA ARG A 10 0.06 13.69 2.73
C ARG A 10 -0.31 12.35 2.13
N MET A 11 -0.51 12.30 0.81
CA MET A 11 -0.78 11.04 0.10
C MET A 11 0.40 10.08 0.21
N ALA A 12 1.63 10.58 0.04
CA ALA A 12 2.84 9.76 0.19
C ALA A 12 2.96 9.20 1.61
N LEU A 13 2.78 10.02 2.65
CA LEU A 13 2.83 9.56 4.04
C LEU A 13 1.76 8.50 4.34
N LEU A 14 0.52 8.73 3.90
CA LEU A 14 -0.57 7.76 4.08
C LEU A 14 -0.24 6.42 3.40
N MET A 15 0.26 6.47 2.17
CA MET A 15 0.65 5.26 1.43
C MET A 15 1.83 4.55 2.11
N THR A 16 2.85 5.29 2.56
CA THR A 16 3.98 4.71 3.29
C THR A 16 3.52 4.01 4.56
N PHE A 17 2.70 4.66 5.38
CA PHE A 17 2.19 4.06 6.63
C PHE A 17 1.31 2.83 6.38
N ALA A 18 0.56 2.79 5.29
CA ALA A 18 -0.31 1.66 4.98
C ALA A 18 0.45 0.49 4.34
N VAL A 19 1.42 0.76 3.45
CA VAL A 19 2.16 -0.28 2.74
C VAL A 19 3.31 -0.85 3.58
N TYR A 20 4.00 -0.01 4.37
CA TYR A 20 5.13 -0.44 5.20
C TYR A 20 4.85 -1.67 6.09
N PRO A 21 3.76 -1.72 6.90
CA PRO A 21 3.48 -2.88 7.72
C PRO A 21 3.22 -4.14 6.89
N VAL A 22 2.59 -4.01 5.72
CA VAL A 22 2.38 -5.13 4.79
C VAL A 22 3.71 -5.69 4.33
N VAL A 23 4.65 -4.82 3.93
CA VAL A 23 6.00 -5.22 3.52
C VAL A 23 6.73 -5.96 4.65
N VAL A 24 6.70 -5.41 5.87
CA VAL A 24 7.37 -6.03 7.03
C VAL A 24 6.80 -7.40 7.35
N ILE A 25 5.48 -7.55 7.40
CA ILE A 25 4.81 -8.83 7.70
C ILE A 25 5.20 -9.88 6.65
N TYR A 26 5.06 -9.55 5.36
CA TYR A 26 5.40 -10.47 4.29
C TYR A 26 6.89 -10.82 4.28
N ALA A 27 7.77 -9.84 4.47
CA ALA A 27 9.21 -10.08 4.50
C ALA A 27 9.60 -11.04 5.63
N THR A 28 8.97 -10.89 6.79
CA THR A 28 9.22 -11.74 7.96
C THR A 28 8.70 -13.16 7.73
N LEU A 29 7.48 -13.30 7.20
CA LEU A 29 6.89 -14.59 6.85
C LEU A 29 7.70 -15.33 5.79
N VAL A 30 8.06 -14.65 4.70
CA VAL A 30 8.87 -15.24 3.63
C VAL A 30 10.24 -15.64 4.14
N SER A 31 10.89 -14.80 4.96
CA SER A 31 12.18 -15.12 5.58
C SER A 31 12.11 -16.39 6.43
N MET A 32 11.06 -16.54 7.24
CA MET A 32 10.83 -17.73 8.06
C MET A 32 10.57 -18.99 7.24
N MET A 33 9.83 -18.88 6.13
CA MET A 33 9.47 -20.02 5.28
C MET A 33 10.59 -20.42 4.30
N THR A 34 11.54 -19.52 4.04
CA THR A 34 12.62 -19.74 3.05
C THR A 34 14.01 -19.61 3.68
N PRO A 35 14.35 -20.47 4.67
CA PRO A 35 15.70 -20.49 5.22
C PRO A 35 16.71 -20.85 4.12
N GLY A 36 17.83 -20.14 4.07
CA GLY A 36 18.89 -20.35 3.07
C GLY A 36 18.63 -19.76 1.68
N TRP A 37 17.47 -19.15 1.43
CA TRP A 37 17.23 -18.45 0.17
C TRP A 37 18.00 -17.13 0.10
N GLU A 38 18.59 -16.89 -1.05
CA GLU A 38 19.19 -15.61 -1.40
C GLU A 38 18.13 -14.52 -1.54
N PHE A 39 18.53 -13.25 -1.39
CA PHE A 39 17.60 -12.11 -1.43
C PHE A 39 16.73 -12.07 -2.69
N TRP A 40 17.31 -12.38 -3.86
CA TRP A 40 16.59 -12.36 -5.13
C TRP A 40 15.54 -13.48 -5.21
N GLN A 41 15.82 -14.67 -4.66
CA GLN A 41 14.86 -15.79 -4.64
C GLN A 41 13.66 -15.44 -3.78
N ARG A 42 13.90 -14.83 -2.60
CA ARG A 42 12.83 -14.33 -1.73
C ARG A 42 12.02 -13.25 -2.43
N SER A 43 12.68 -12.36 -3.17
CA SER A 43 12.02 -11.28 -3.90
C SER A 43 11.06 -11.78 -4.98
N LEU A 44 11.36 -12.93 -5.63
CA LEU A 44 10.46 -13.55 -6.61
C LEU A 44 9.10 -13.91 -6.01
N VAL A 45 9.04 -14.26 -4.72
CA VAL A 45 7.78 -14.57 -4.03
C VAL A 45 7.23 -13.30 -3.38
N LEU A 46 8.08 -12.53 -2.72
CA LEU A 46 7.68 -11.37 -1.95
C LEU A 46 6.97 -10.31 -2.80
N VAL A 47 7.56 -9.96 -3.94
CA VAL A 47 7.05 -8.89 -4.82
C VAL A 47 5.65 -9.17 -5.35
N PRO A 48 5.34 -10.32 -5.99
CA PRO A 48 4.01 -10.57 -6.51
C PRO A 48 2.95 -10.63 -5.40
N PHE A 49 3.24 -11.27 -4.26
CA PHE A 49 2.30 -11.32 -3.14
C PHE A 49 2.00 -9.93 -2.56
N MET A 50 3.04 -9.10 -2.39
CA MET A 50 2.86 -7.72 -1.94
C MET A 50 2.06 -6.91 -2.98
N ALA A 51 2.41 -7.01 -4.28
CA ALA A 51 1.73 -6.27 -5.33
C ALA A 51 0.23 -6.62 -5.40
N THR A 52 -0.12 -7.92 -5.37
CA THR A 52 -1.51 -8.36 -5.33
C THR A 52 -2.22 -7.87 -4.07
N THR A 53 -1.60 -8.00 -2.90
CA THR A 53 -2.19 -7.50 -1.64
C THR A 53 -2.43 -5.99 -1.70
N ILE A 54 -1.47 -5.23 -2.22
CA ILE A 54 -1.57 -3.78 -2.28
C ILE A 54 -2.68 -3.36 -3.23
N VAL A 55 -2.71 -3.89 -4.45
CA VAL A 55 -3.69 -3.49 -5.48
C VAL A 55 -5.11 -3.90 -5.10
N PHE A 56 -5.30 -5.11 -4.58
CA PHE A 56 -6.63 -5.66 -4.32
C PHE A 56 -7.17 -5.39 -2.91
N LEU A 57 -6.31 -5.14 -1.91
CA LEU A 57 -6.74 -4.88 -0.53
C LEU A 57 -6.35 -3.48 -0.06
N VAL A 58 -5.06 -3.12 -0.12
CA VAL A 58 -4.58 -1.87 0.50
C VAL A 58 -5.12 -0.63 -0.22
N VAL A 59 -5.03 -0.58 -1.55
CA VAL A 59 -5.54 0.53 -2.36
C VAL A 59 -7.04 0.74 -2.12
N PRO A 60 -7.93 -0.26 -2.29
CA PRO A 60 -9.36 -0.08 -2.03
C PRO A 60 -9.65 0.21 -0.56
N PHE A 61 -8.88 -0.33 0.39
CA PHE A 61 -9.06 -0.03 1.81
C PHE A 61 -8.74 1.44 2.12
N ILE A 62 -7.62 1.96 1.61
CA ILE A 62 -7.25 3.38 1.77
C ILE A 62 -8.26 4.27 1.04
N THR A 63 -8.62 3.95 -0.20
CA THR A 63 -9.61 4.75 -0.95
C THR A 63 -11.03 4.59 -0.40
N SER A 64 -11.35 3.55 0.38
CA SER A 64 -12.64 3.42 1.06
C SER A 64 -12.67 4.14 2.42
N ARG A 65 -11.66 3.92 3.28
CA ARG A 65 -11.58 4.54 4.62
C ARG A 65 -11.17 6.02 4.57
N PHE A 66 -10.22 6.37 3.71
CA PHE A 66 -9.72 7.73 3.55
C PHE A 66 -10.21 8.38 2.25
N GLY A 67 -10.96 7.68 1.39
CA GLY A 67 -11.57 8.30 0.22
C GLY A 67 -12.58 9.38 0.55
N ALA A 68 -13.33 9.28 1.65
CA ALA A 68 -14.18 10.38 2.09
C ALA A 68 -13.37 11.62 2.51
N PHE A 69 -12.15 11.41 3.04
CA PHE A 69 -11.22 12.44 3.46
C PHE A 69 -10.42 13.05 2.27
N ILE A 70 -10.14 12.25 1.23
CA ILE A 70 -9.38 12.65 0.04
C ILE A 70 -10.30 13.16 -1.08
N ALA A 71 -11.46 12.53 -1.30
CA ALA A 71 -12.42 12.89 -2.34
C ALA A 71 -13.33 14.06 -1.96
N GLY A 72 -13.15 14.64 -0.77
CA GLY A 72 -13.79 15.89 -0.34
C GLY A 72 -15.23 16.02 -0.80
N LYS A 73 -16.16 15.26 -0.21
CA LYS A 73 -17.61 15.36 -0.48
C LYS A 73 -17.91 15.37 -2.00
N LYS A 74 -18.04 14.18 -2.61
CA LYS A 74 -18.95 14.10 -3.77
C LYS A 74 -20.33 14.52 -3.26
N ARG A 75 -20.66 15.81 -3.42
CA ARG A 75 -22.04 16.29 -3.37
C ARG A 75 -22.75 15.41 -4.39
N ILE A 76 -23.55 14.47 -3.88
CA ILE A 76 -24.56 13.77 -4.68
C ILE A 76 -25.36 14.91 -5.31
N ILE A 77 -25.16 15.09 -6.61
CA ILE A 77 -25.88 16.10 -7.37
C ILE A 77 -27.27 15.47 -7.53
N ALA A 78 -28.21 16.02 -6.77
CA ALA A 78 -29.63 15.75 -6.91
C ALA A 78 -30.14 16.23 -8.28
#